data_AF-A0A0F2NFS8-F1
#
_entry.id   AF-A0A0F2NFS8-F1
#
_cell.length_a   1.000
_cell.length_b   1.000
_cell.length_c   1.000
_cell.angle_alpha   90.00
_cell.angle_beta   90.00
_cell.angle_gamma   90.00
#
_symmetry.space_group_name_H-M   'P 1'
#
loop_
_entity.id
_entity.type
_entity.pdbx_description
1 polymer ?
#
loop_
_entity_poly.entity_id
_entity_poly.type
_entity_poly.pdbx_seq_one_letter_code
_entity_poly.pdbx_strand_id
1 'polypeptide(L)'
;MVEENPVRDGEIAMALLGKDIPAIGPRLKTKRDAMLAVKEFVRDIEELVKGSDQPYRVMFLRQPDGRYMMVIKGVGDTLELLHNFDEITVKRFQRSFKKRLFIITGFFEEGNDLECLALTEGLGAVMYVP
;
A
#
# COMPACT_ATOMS: atom_id res chain seq x y z
N MET A 1 -16.85 -7.63 20.47
CA MET A 1 -16.46 -8.06 19.13
C MET A 1 -15.72 -6.90 18.51
N VAL A 2 -14.42 -7.02 18.31
CA VAL A 2 -13.67 -6.04 17.51
C VAL A 2 -13.95 -6.44 16.06
N GLU A 3 -14.53 -5.55 15.26
CA GLU A 3 -14.61 -5.79 13.81
C GLU A 3 -13.17 -5.92 13.28
N GLU A 4 -12.82 -7.08 12.73
CA GLU A 4 -11.57 -7.25 12.00
C GLU A 4 -11.57 -6.26 10.84
N ASN A 5 -10.52 -5.43 10.75
CA ASN A 5 -10.35 -4.57 9.60
C ASN A 5 -9.46 -5.34 8.62
N PRO A 6 -10.02 -5.95 7.56
CA PRO A 6 -9.28 -6.85 6.67
C PRO A 6 -8.11 -6.15 5.96
N VAL A 7 -8.12 -4.81 5.89
CA VAL A 7 -7.02 -4.00 5.35
C VAL A 7 -5.87 -3.89 6.36
N ARG A 8 -6.15 -3.83 7.66
CA ARG A 8 -5.14 -3.74 8.73
C ARG A 8 -4.66 -5.10 9.23
N ASP A 9 -5.50 -6.12 9.12
CA ASP A 9 -5.22 -7.46 9.66
C ASP A 9 -4.80 -8.46 8.56
N GLY A 10 -4.96 -8.09 7.29
CA GLY A 10 -4.65 -8.92 6.12
C GLY A 10 -3.17 -9.05 5.78
N GLU A 11 -2.86 -10.01 4.91
CA GLU A 11 -1.54 -10.15 4.30
C GLU A 11 -1.29 -9.07 3.24
N ILE A 12 -0.03 -8.68 3.08
CA ILE A 12 0.38 -7.76 2.02
C ILE A 12 0.83 -8.54 0.79
N ALA A 13 0.40 -8.08 -0.38
CA ALA A 13 0.86 -8.54 -1.67
C ALA A 13 1.65 -7.45 -2.40
N MET A 14 2.53 -7.90 -3.30
CA MET A 14 3.36 -7.03 -4.11
C MET A 14 3.52 -7.61 -5.52
N ALA A 15 3.37 -6.75 -6.52
CA ALA A 15 3.70 -7.04 -7.92
C ALA A 15 4.67 -5.98 -8.47
N LEU A 16 5.36 -6.31 -9.56
CA LEU A 16 6.18 -5.36 -10.31
C LEU A 16 5.47 -5.07 -11.64
N LEU A 17 5.14 -3.79 -11.86
CA LEU A 17 4.44 -3.34 -13.06
C LEU A 17 5.39 -2.64 -14.03
N GLY A 18 5.23 -2.91 -15.33
CA GLY A 18 6.00 -2.29 -16.39
C GLY A 18 7.51 -2.40 -16.19
N LYS A 19 8.20 -1.25 -16.11
CA LYS A 19 9.65 -1.18 -15.85
C LYS A 19 9.96 -1.32 -14.35
N ASP A 20 9.54 -2.39 -13.70
CA ASP A 20 9.82 -2.68 -12.28
C ASP A 20 9.25 -1.68 -11.26
N ILE A 21 8.11 -1.05 -11.55
CA ILE A 21 7.43 -0.18 -10.58
C ILE A 21 6.72 -1.06 -9.56
N PRO A 22 7.07 -1.01 -8.26
CA PRO A 22 6.40 -1.82 -7.25
C PRO A 22 4.97 -1.35 -7.04
N ALA A 23 4.01 -2.25 -7.19
CA ALA A 23 2.62 -2.10 -6.77
C ALA A 23 2.41 -2.93 -5.50
N ILE A 24 1.94 -2.31 -4.43
CA ILE A 24 1.80 -2.91 -3.10
C ILE A 24 0.42 -2.61 -2.52
N GLY A 25 -0.09 -3.54 -1.71
CA GLY A 25 -1.44 -3.43 -1.16
C GLY A 25 -1.88 -4.65 -0.36
N PRO A 26 -3.04 -4.58 0.30
CA PRO A 26 -3.62 -5.72 0.99
C PRO A 26 -4.07 -6.79 -0.01
N ARG A 27 -3.91 -8.06 0.38
CA ARG A 27 -4.57 -9.21 -0.25
C ARG A 27 -5.96 -9.37 0.35
N LEU A 28 -6.98 -9.25 -0.48
CA LEU A 28 -8.38 -9.30 -0.07
C LEU A 28 -9.10 -10.43 -0.81
N LYS A 29 -10.21 -10.90 -0.24
CA LYS A 29 -10.94 -12.04 -0.83
C LYS A 29 -11.77 -11.68 -2.05
N THR A 30 -12.20 -10.43 -2.16
CA THR A 30 -13.10 -10.01 -3.23
C THR A 30 -12.60 -8.75 -3.92
N LYS A 31 -12.88 -8.65 -5.22
CA LYS A 31 -12.64 -7.43 -6.01
C LYS A 31 -13.30 -6.20 -5.37
N ARG A 32 -14.51 -6.37 -4.84
CA ARG A 32 -15.26 -5.29 -4.17
C ARG A 32 -14.49 -4.73 -2.98
N ASP A 33 -13.98 -5.59 -2.10
CA ASP A 33 -13.26 -5.15 -0.90
C ASP A 33 -11.94 -4.48 -1.28
N ALA A 34 -11.23 -5.03 -2.28
CA ALA A 34 -10.03 -4.41 -2.81
C ALA A 34 -10.30 -3.02 -3.40
N MET A 35 -11.40 -2.85 -4.13
CA MET A 35 -11.78 -1.54 -4.67
C MET A 35 -12.13 -0.54 -3.57
N LEU A 36 -12.81 -0.98 -2.50
CA LEU A 36 -13.12 -0.14 -1.35
C LEU A 36 -11.85 0.31 -0.64
N ALA A 37 -10.95 -0.62 -0.33
CA ALA A 37 -9.66 -0.33 0.29
C ALA A 37 -8.83 0.67 -0.55
N VAL A 38 -8.76 0.48 -1.87
CA VAL A 38 -8.04 1.42 -2.76
C VAL A 38 -8.67 2.81 -2.75
N LYS A 39 -10.00 2.92 -2.72
CA LYS A 39 -10.68 4.21 -2.64
C LYS A 39 -10.38 4.92 -1.32
N GLU A 40 -10.34 4.18 -0.22
CA GLU A 40 -9.94 4.72 1.08
C GLU A 40 -8.49 5.19 1.06
N PHE A 41 -7.55 4.40 0.53
CA PHE A 41 -6.16 4.84 0.39
C PHE A 41 -6.02 6.12 -0.43
N VAL A 42 -6.70 6.21 -1.59
CA VAL A 42 -6.63 7.41 -2.42
C VAL A 42 -7.16 8.62 -1.65
N ARG A 43 -8.32 8.50 -0.99
CA ARG A 43 -8.89 9.59 -0.19
C ARG A 43 -7.94 10.01 0.94
N ASP A 44 -7.45 9.07 1.72
CA ASP A 44 -6.63 9.35 2.90
C ASP A 44 -5.26 9.94 2.49
N ILE A 45 -4.69 9.48 1.37
CA ILE A 45 -3.47 10.07 0.78
C ILE A 45 -3.76 11.48 0.25
N GLU A 46 -4.87 11.69 -0.47
CA GLU A 46 -5.30 13.00 -0.96
C GLU A 46 -5.45 14.00 0.18
N GLU A 47 -6.09 13.59 1.29
CA GLU A 47 -6.24 14.41 2.49
C GLU A 47 -4.88 14.75 3.11
N LEU A 48 -3.96 13.79 3.18
CA LEU A 48 -2.60 14.01 3.71
C LEU A 48 -1.79 15.01 2.87
N VAL A 49 -1.93 15.00 1.55
CA VAL A 49 -1.17 15.89 0.65
C VAL A 49 -1.85 17.23 0.41
N LYS A 50 -3.15 17.36 0.71
CA LYS A 50 -3.92 18.57 0.46
C LYS A 50 -3.42 19.73 1.33
N GLY A 51 -2.83 20.74 0.67
CA GLY A 51 -2.42 21.99 1.32
C GLY A 51 -1.00 21.98 1.92
N SER A 52 -0.18 20.98 1.61
CA SER A 52 1.22 20.92 2.02
C SER A 52 2.16 20.87 0.81
N ASP A 53 2.92 21.95 0.60
CA ASP A 53 4.06 21.95 -0.33
C ASP A 53 5.30 21.23 0.25
N GLN A 54 5.21 20.75 1.50
CA GLN A 54 6.32 20.07 2.15
C GLN A 54 6.44 18.60 1.73
N PRO A 55 7.68 18.08 1.65
CA PRO A 55 7.92 16.71 1.23
C PRO A 55 7.40 15.70 2.25
N TYR A 56 6.73 14.67 1.77
CA TYR A 56 6.34 13.51 2.56
C TYR A 56 7.45 12.46 2.59
N ARG A 57 7.49 11.66 3.67
CA ARG A 57 8.42 10.54 3.81
C ARG A 57 7.67 9.23 3.94
N VAL A 58 8.05 8.25 3.11
CA VAL A 58 7.58 6.88 3.24
C VAL A 58 8.54 6.12 4.15
N MET A 59 8.02 5.54 5.23
CA MET A 59 8.81 4.84 6.23
C MET A 59 8.21 3.47 6.54
N PHE A 60 9.06 2.51 6.93
CA PHE A 60 8.63 1.25 7.51
C PHE A 60 8.95 1.24 9.00
N LEU A 61 7.92 1.10 9.83
CA LEU A 61 8.05 1.01 11.28
C LEU A 61 7.83 -0.43 11.72
N ARG A 62 8.68 -0.94 12.62
CA ARG A 62 8.53 -2.30 13.14
C ARG A 62 7.38 -2.37 14.15
N GLN A 63 6.50 -3.36 13.99
CA GLN A 63 5.38 -3.67 14.88
C GLN A 63 5.84 -4.59 16.04
N PRO A 64 5.09 -4.68 17.15
CA PRO A 64 5.45 -5.50 18.31
C PRO A 64 5.64 -6.99 18.01
N ASP A 65 4.95 -7.52 17.00
CA ASP A 65 5.04 -8.91 16.54
C ASP A 65 6.25 -9.17 15.63
N GLY A 66 7.05 -8.13 15.35
CA GLY A 66 8.22 -8.21 14.50
C GLY A 66 7.96 -7.94 13.01
N ARG A 67 6.69 -7.78 12.59
CA ARG A 67 6.32 -7.33 11.23
C ARG A 67 6.56 -5.83 11.06
N TYR A 68 6.28 -5.30 9.89
CA TYR A 68 6.44 -3.88 9.59
C TYR A 68 5.14 -3.26 9.09
N MET A 69 4.96 -1.99 9.43
CA MET A 69 3.90 -1.14 8.91
C MET A 69 4.51 -0.05 8.03
N MET A 70 3.88 0.22 6.89
CA MET A 70 4.19 1.38 6.06
C MET A 70 3.43 2.60 6.57
N VAL A 71 4.17 3.67 6.81
CA VAL A 71 3.62 4.98 7.16
C VAL A 71 4.06 6.03 6.16
N ILE A 72 3.17 6.98 5.88
CA ILE A 72 3.49 8.21 5.14
C ILE A 72 3.47 9.35 6.15
N LYS A 73 4.64 9.94 6.39
CA LYS A 73 4.83 11.03 7.34
C LYS A 73 4.87 12.37 6.61
N GLY A 74 3.90 13.22 6.92
CA GLY A 74 3.88 14.65 6.58
C GLY A 74 4.50 15.51 7.69
N VAL A 75 4.24 16.81 7.63
CA VAL A 75 4.80 17.81 8.56
C VAL A 75 4.16 17.75 9.94
N GLY A 76 2.83 17.58 9.98
CA GLY A 76 2.04 17.47 11.21
C GLY A 76 1.38 16.11 11.40
N ASP A 77 1.13 15.39 10.31
CA ASP A 77 0.35 14.16 10.31
C ASP A 77 1.16 12.94 9.87
N THR A 78 0.75 11.77 10.37
CA THR A 78 1.30 10.48 9.96
C THR A 78 0.14 9.58 9.58
N LEU A 79 0.14 9.12 8.33
CA LEU A 79 -0.83 8.17 7.83
C LEU A 79 -0.25 6.75 7.94
N GLU A 80 -0.86 5.92 8.78
CA GLU A 80 -0.63 4.48 8.81
C GLU A 80 -1.42 3.83 7.68
N LEU A 81 -0.72 3.38 6.64
CA LEU A 81 -1.36 3.03 5.37
C LEU A 81 -1.53 1.53 5.19
N LEU A 82 -0.48 0.75 5.42
CA LEU A 82 -0.47 -0.70 5.20
C LEU A 82 0.27 -1.38 6.37
N HIS A 83 -0.33 -2.42 6.92
CA HIS A 83 0.20 -3.14 8.08
C HIS A 83 0.73 -4.52 7.69
N ASN A 84 1.44 -5.19 8.60
CA ASN A 84 1.77 -6.61 8.51
C ASN A 84 2.69 -7.02 7.34
N PHE A 85 3.57 -6.12 6.89
CA PHE A 85 4.64 -6.50 5.99
C PHE A 85 5.60 -7.46 6.68
N ASP A 86 5.88 -8.59 6.04
CA ASP A 86 7.02 -9.41 6.40
C ASP A 86 8.34 -8.75 5.93
N GLU A 87 9.44 -9.15 6.55
CA GLU A 87 10.77 -8.58 6.28
C GLU A 87 11.23 -8.80 4.81
N ILE A 88 10.82 -9.91 4.18
CA ILE A 88 11.20 -10.22 2.79
C ILE A 88 10.47 -9.25 1.85
N THR A 89 9.19 -8.99 2.08
CA THR A 89 8.40 -8.04 1.30
C THR A 89 8.95 -6.61 1.43
N VAL A 90 9.35 -6.18 2.63
CA VAL A 90 10.03 -4.88 2.82
C VAL A 90 11.32 -4.80 2.00
N LYS A 91 12.18 -5.83 2.07
CA LYS A 91 13.43 -5.87 1.31
C LYS A 91 13.19 -5.87 -0.21
N ARG A 92 12.16 -6.57 -0.68
CA ARG A 92 11.75 -6.57 -2.11
C ARG A 92 11.31 -5.18 -2.53
N PHE A 93 10.43 -4.54 -1.76
CA PHE A 93 9.99 -3.17 -2.01
C PHE A 93 11.18 -2.21 -2.11
N GLN A 94 12.07 -2.20 -1.11
CA GLN A 94 13.24 -1.32 -1.08
C GLN A 94 14.17 -1.54 -2.29
N ARG A 95 14.34 -2.78 -2.75
CA ARG A 95 15.13 -3.10 -3.95
C ARG A 95 14.49 -2.61 -5.24
N SER A 96 13.16 -2.59 -5.31
CA SER A 96 12.40 -2.13 -6.47
C SER A 96 12.17 -0.61 -6.47
N PHE A 97 12.24 0.03 -5.31
CA PHE A 97 12.00 1.46 -5.12
C PHE A 97 13.12 2.39 -5.67
N LYS A 98 13.96 1.91 -6.57
CA LYS A 98 15.10 2.66 -7.16
C LYS A 98 14.66 3.88 -7.98
N LYS A 99 13.45 3.83 -8.54
CA LYS A 99 12.88 4.90 -9.36
C LYS A 99 12.14 5.95 -8.54
N ARG A 100 12.17 5.82 -7.21
CA ARG A 100 11.44 6.66 -6.27
C ARG A 100 9.94 6.74 -6.56
N LEU A 101 9.42 5.72 -7.24
CA LEU A 101 8.05 5.61 -7.72
C LEU A 101 7.49 4.26 -7.29
N PHE A 102 6.26 4.24 -6.79
CA PHE A 102 5.52 3.04 -6.44
C PHE A 102 4.02 3.29 -6.52
N ILE A 103 3.24 2.22 -6.48
CA ILE A 103 1.78 2.27 -6.54
C ILE A 103 1.22 1.63 -5.27
N ILE A 104 0.34 2.35 -4.59
CA ILE A 104 -0.54 1.81 -3.55
C ILE A 104 -1.81 1.33 -4.26
N THR A 105 -2.14 0.05 -4.12
CA THR A 105 -3.31 -0.57 -4.75
C THR A 105 -3.90 -1.65 -3.84
N GLY A 106 -4.77 -2.49 -4.36
CA GLY A 106 -5.36 -3.65 -3.68
C GLY A 106 -5.25 -4.87 -4.56
N PHE A 107 -5.14 -6.03 -3.91
CA PHE A 107 -5.11 -7.33 -4.58
C PHE A 107 -6.34 -8.13 -4.19
N PHE A 108 -6.88 -8.91 -5.13
CA PHE A 108 -8.03 -9.76 -4.86
C PHE A 108 -7.87 -11.17 -5.41
N GLU A 109 -8.44 -12.14 -4.72
CA GLU A 109 -8.47 -13.54 -5.16
C GLU A 109 -9.51 -13.71 -6.27
N GLU A 110 -9.09 -14.27 -7.40
CA GLU A 110 -9.96 -14.62 -8.54
C GLU A 110 -9.64 -16.05 -8.96
N GLY A 111 -10.48 -17.00 -8.55
CA GLY A 111 -10.19 -18.42 -8.72
C GLY A 111 -8.94 -18.87 -7.95
N ASN A 112 -7.92 -19.32 -8.68
CA ASN A 112 -6.62 -19.70 -8.10
C ASN A 112 -5.57 -18.59 -8.20
N ASP A 113 -5.92 -17.47 -8.82
CA ASP A 113 -5.00 -16.37 -9.10
C ASP A 113 -5.20 -15.22 -8.12
N LEU A 114 -4.14 -14.41 -7.97
CA LEU A 114 -4.19 -13.16 -7.21
C LEU A 114 -4.06 -12.00 -8.18
N GLU A 115 -5.14 -11.26 -8.35
CA GLU A 115 -5.23 -10.16 -9.29
C GLU A 115 -4.84 -8.83 -8.65
N CYS A 116 -4.20 -7.96 -9.42
CA CYS A 116 -3.76 -6.63 -8.99
C CYS A 116 -4.65 -5.55 -9.61
N LEU A 117 -5.35 -4.75 -8.79
CA LEU A 117 -6.27 -3.73 -9.28
C LEU A 117 -5.59 -2.66 -10.14
N ALA A 118 -4.34 -2.31 -9.85
CA ALA A 118 -3.58 -1.37 -10.67
C ALA A 118 -3.30 -1.94 -12.08
N LEU A 119 -3.22 -3.26 -12.22
CA LEU A 119 -2.97 -3.93 -13.50
C LEU A 119 -4.27 -4.19 -14.27
N THR A 120 -5.30 -4.69 -13.61
CA THR A 120 -6.55 -5.11 -14.25
C THR A 120 -7.54 -3.97 -14.47
N GLU A 121 -7.62 -3.04 -13.53
CA GLU A 121 -8.62 -1.95 -13.53
C GLU A 121 -7.99 -0.55 -13.60
N GLY A 122 -6.67 -0.46 -13.56
CA GLY A 122 -5.96 0.83 -13.48
C GLY A 122 -6.19 1.59 -12.16
N LEU A 123 -6.58 0.88 -11.09
CA LEU A 123 -6.93 1.51 -9.81
C LEU A 123 -5.76 1.46 -8.81
N GLY A 124 -5.34 2.63 -8.34
CA GLY A 124 -4.32 2.80 -7.32
C GLY A 124 -3.85 4.25 -7.20
N ALA A 125 -3.13 4.57 -6.13
CA ALA A 125 -2.45 5.85 -5.96
C ALA A 125 -0.98 5.72 -6.39
N VAL A 126 -0.55 6.59 -7.31
CA VAL A 126 0.85 6.66 -7.75
C VAL A 126 1.61 7.60 -6.83
N MET A 127 2.64 7.08 -6.16
CA MET A 127 3.43 7.81 -5.19
C MET A 127 4.83 8.05 -5.72
N TYR A 128 5.27 9.31 -5.75
CA TYR A 128 6.62 9.71 -6.18
C TYR A 128 7.34 10.44 -5.05
N VAL A 129 8.43 9.88 -4.54
CA VAL A 129 9.20 10.46 -3.44
C VAL A 129 10.43 11.19 -4.01
N PRO A 130 10.41 12.52 -4.18
CA PRO A 130 11.46 13.24 -4.88
C PRO A 130 12.86 13.11 -4.27
#